data_AF-A0A1N6N6Z4-F1
#
_entry.id   AF-A0A1N6N6Z4-F1
#
_cell.length_a   1.000
_cell.length_b   1.000
_cell.length_c   1.000
_cell.angle_alpha   90.00
_cell.angle_beta   90.00
_cell.angle_gamma   90.00
#
_symmetry.space_group_name_H-M   'P 1'
#
loop_
_entity.id
_entity.type
_entity.pdbx_description
1 polymer ?
#
loop_
_entity_poly.entity_id
_entity_poly.type
_entity_poly.pdbx_seq_one_letter_code
_entity_poly.pdbx_strand_id
1 'polypeptide(L)'
;MADNDSGMTFVVQLAPSDVATEASPPPVVGAELEVVRNEVMRKMGRNLLLFQQIERMLKFLIANNSLAGYVHELQAKKKRQEERVEKQTMGTLVGAFLEEALTDKGRPREAPEDLAGLWFSIGFGLEVDSAYFEERKSALATAVAERNELVHHFLPRWDFMSMDSMQAADEYLDGQRENVLPEFKHLKGLVSALEDGRRQTGEFLMSGEWAKHLALADLRHSRPVLLLGDIAQKMGRDDGCVLLNTAADLLRLHAPEETKALKERSGYKTLKALIVATELFDLVEESTDKGGVRVFYRMKPGISLEFGVTGEQ
;
A
#
# COMPACT_ATOMS: atom_id res chain seq x y z
N MET A 1 -73.08 -37.95 48.32
CA MET A 1 -73.16 -37.06 49.49
C MET A 1 -71.73 -36.86 49.94
N ALA A 2 -71.04 -35.89 49.35
CA ALA A 2 -71.06 -34.46 49.69
C ALA A 2 -70.24 -34.18 50.96
N ASP A 3 -69.17 -33.42 50.72
CA ASP A 3 -68.27 -32.69 51.61
C ASP A 3 -68.70 -32.51 53.06
N ASN A 4 -67.71 -32.55 53.96
CA ASN A 4 -67.48 -31.32 54.71
C ASN A 4 -65.99 -31.12 55.04
N ASP A 5 -65.48 -30.10 54.36
CA ASP A 5 -64.29 -29.32 54.59
C ASP A 5 -64.26 -28.75 56.03
N SER A 6 -63.08 -28.74 56.66
CA SER A 6 -62.87 -28.09 57.96
C SER A 6 -61.58 -27.30 57.89
N GLY A 7 -61.66 -26.18 57.17
CA GLY A 7 -60.64 -25.16 57.13
C GLY A 7 -60.40 -24.55 58.52
N MET A 8 -59.15 -24.64 58.97
CA MET A 8 -58.66 -23.99 60.20
C MET A 8 -58.19 -22.58 59.85
N THR A 9 -58.96 -21.57 60.28
CA THR A 9 -58.63 -20.15 60.07
C THR A 9 -57.55 -19.70 61.06
N PHE A 10 -56.39 -19.28 60.56
CA PHE A 10 -55.39 -18.55 61.34
C PHE A 10 -55.67 -17.05 61.25
N VAL A 11 -56.02 -16.44 62.38
CA VAL A 11 -56.15 -14.99 62.52
C VAL A 11 -54.77 -14.43 62.86
N VAL A 12 -54.16 -13.67 61.95
CA VAL A 12 -52.98 -12.86 62.23
C VAL A 12 -53.43 -11.42 62.49
N GLN A 13 -53.30 -10.98 63.73
CA GLN A 13 -53.47 -9.58 64.13
C GLN A 13 -52.32 -8.74 63.56
N LEU A 14 -52.64 -7.81 62.65
CA LEU A 14 -51.72 -6.78 62.19
C LEU A 14 -51.66 -5.66 63.24
N ALA A 15 -50.46 -5.42 63.79
CA ALA A 15 -50.16 -4.22 64.55
C ALA A 15 -50.16 -2.98 63.62
N PRO A 16 -50.51 -1.78 64.11
CA PRO A 16 -50.67 -0.60 63.27
C PRO A 16 -49.33 -0.15 62.68
N SER A 17 -49.38 0.21 61.40
CA SER A 17 -48.28 0.69 60.58
C SER A 17 -47.61 1.92 61.20
N ASP A 18 -46.32 1.80 61.48
CA ASP A 18 -45.48 2.96 61.78
C ASP A 18 -45.45 3.90 60.58
N VAL A 19 -45.66 5.17 60.89
CA VAL A 19 -45.68 6.32 59.99
C VAL A 19 -44.41 6.35 59.15
N ALA A 20 -44.59 6.38 57.82
CA ALA A 20 -43.52 6.60 56.86
C ALA A 20 -42.75 7.88 57.23
N THR A 21 -41.55 7.69 57.77
CA THR A 21 -40.55 8.75 57.82
C THR A 21 -40.06 8.90 56.38
N GLU A 22 -40.33 10.04 55.75
CA GLU A 22 -39.79 10.39 54.44
C GLU A 22 -38.28 10.13 54.43
N ALA A 23 -37.86 9.12 53.67
CA ALA A 23 -36.46 8.88 53.40
C ALA A 23 -35.95 10.10 52.63
N SER A 24 -35.01 10.83 53.24
CA SER A 24 -34.21 11.86 52.58
C SER A 24 -33.69 11.33 51.23
N PRO A 25 -33.74 12.11 50.13
CA PRO A 25 -33.23 11.65 48.85
C PRO A 25 -31.78 11.16 49.00
N PRO A 26 -31.37 10.11 48.27
CA PRO A 26 -30.00 9.63 48.33
C PRO A 26 -29.03 10.80 48.05
N PRO A 27 -27.84 10.82 48.68
CA PRO A 27 -26.91 11.94 48.54
C PRO A 27 -26.58 12.15 47.06
N VAL A 28 -27.05 13.28 46.52
CA VAL A 28 -26.98 13.67 45.09
C VAL A 28 -25.55 13.58 44.53
N VAL A 29 -24.55 13.85 45.39
CA VAL A 29 -23.12 13.79 45.08
C VAL A 29 -22.65 12.40 44.63
N GLY A 30 -23.23 11.33 45.19
CA GLY A 30 -22.86 9.95 44.80
C GLY A 30 -23.35 9.57 43.41
N ALA A 31 -24.53 10.06 43.02
CA ALA A 31 -25.11 9.83 41.70
C ALA A 31 -24.40 10.63 40.60
N GLU A 32 -24.02 11.87 40.89
CA GLU A 32 -23.26 12.72 39.95
C GLU A 32 -21.85 12.15 39.67
N LEU A 33 -21.14 11.70 40.72
CA LEU A 33 -19.82 11.06 40.55
C LEU A 33 -19.90 9.80 39.71
N GLU A 34 -20.94 8.98 39.90
CA GLU A 34 -21.14 7.77 39.11
C GLU A 34 -21.36 8.06 37.62
N VAL A 35 -22.10 9.14 37.29
CA VAL A 35 -22.28 9.59 35.91
C VAL A 35 -20.94 9.97 35.28
N VAL A 36 -20.12 10.78 35.95
CA VAL A 36 -18.81 11.19 35.41
C VAL A 36 -17.87 10.00 35.28
N ARG A 37 -17.85 9.08 36.25
CA ARG A 37 -17.04 7.86 36.19
C ARG A 37 -17.39 6.99 34.99
N ASN A 38 -18.69 6.80 34.73
CA ASN A 38 -19.15 6.02 33.57
C ASN A 38 -18.74 6.69 32.25
N GLU A 39 -18.78 8.02 32.19
CA GLU A 39 -18.34 8.77 31.02
C GLU A 39 -16.82 8.65 30.79
N VAL A 40 -16.01 8.74 31.84
CA VAL A 40 -14.56 8.50 31.80
C VAL A 40 -14.27 7.09 31.27
N MET A 41 -14.94 6.06 31.78
CA MET A 41 -14.78 4.68 31.29
C MET A 41 -15.18 4.54 29.81
N ARG A 42 -16.27 5.21 29.39
CA ARG A 42 -16.71 5.24 27.99
C ARG A 42 -15.67 5.90 27.08
N LYS A 43 -15.11 7.05 27.49
CA LYS A 43 -14.07 7.77 26.74
C LYS A 43 -12.75 7.00 26.71
N MET A 44 -12.39 6.30 27.79
CA MET A 44 -11.24 5.39 27.82
C MET A 44 -11.39 4.28 26.78
N GLY A 45 -12.56 3.64 26.71
CA GLY A 45 -12.88 2.65 25.68
C GLY A 45 -12.82 3.21 24.25
N ARG A 46 -13.39 4.39 24.03
CA ARG A 46 -13.32 5.12 22.74
C ARG A 46 -11.88 5.35 22.29
N ASN A 47 -11.02 5.85 23.18
CA ASN A 47 -9.63 6.14 22.85
C ASN A 47 -8.82 4.86 22.63
N LEU A 48 -9.05 3.82 23.44
CA LEU A 48 -8.43 2.52 23.25
C LEU A 48 -8.74 1.92 21.86
N LEU A 49 -10.00 2.00 21.42
CA LEU A 49 -10.40 1.56 20.09
C LEU A 49 -9.72 2.38 18.98
N LEU A 50 -9.55 3.70 19.17
CA LEU A 50 -8.81 4.54 18.23
C LEU A 50 -7.36 4.07 18.07
N PHE A 51 -6.66 3.80 19.18
CA PHE A 51 -5.30 3.26 19.14
C PHE A 51 -5.24 1.86 18.49
N GLN A 52 -6.20 0.98 18.77
CA GLN A 52 -6.27 -0.33 18.10
C GLN A 52 -6.49 -0.20 16.59
N GLN A 53 -7.29 0.78 16.15
CA GLN A 53 -7.46 1.05 14.73
C GLN A 53 -6.17 1.57 14.09
N ILE A 54 -5.44 2.47 14.75
CA ILE A 54 -4.11 2.92 14.30
C ILE A 54 -3.16 1.74 14.15
N GLU A 55 -3.08 0.86 15.16
CA GLU A 55 -2.23 -0.32 15.10
C GLU A 55 -2.60 -1.23 13.92
N ARG A 56 -3.90 -1.47 13.70
CA ARG A 56 -4.38 -2.28 12.58
C ARG A 56 -4.03 -1.66 11.23
N MET A 57 -4.11 -0.33 11.09
CA MET A 57 -3.72 0.37 9.87
C MET A 57 -2.21 0.26 9.61
N LEU A 58 -1.38 0.45 10.65
CA LEU A 58 0.07 0.25 10.53
C LEU A 58 0.41 -1.19 10.12
N LYS A 59 -0.23 -2.18 10.74
CA LYS A 59 -0.08 -3.60 10.36
C LYS A 59 -0.43 -3.82 8.90
N PHE A 60 -1.55 -3.27 8.45
CA PHE A 60 -1.96 -3.37 7.05
C PHE A 60 -0.92 -2.74 6.12
N LEU A 61 -0.46 -1.51 6.40
CA LEU A 61 0.50 -0.81 5.55
C LEU A 61 1.82 -1.59 5.43
N ILE A 62 2.39 -2.06 6.55
CA ILE A 62 3.66 -2.80 6.57
C ILE A 62 3.51 -4.19 5.93
N ALA A 63 2.39 -4.88 6.17
CA ALA A 63 2.19 -6.19 5.59
C ALA A 63 2.01 -6.15 4.06
N ASN A 64 1.74 -4.97 3.49
CA ASN A 64 1.37 -4.78 2.09
C ASN A 64 2.25 -3.74 1.36
N ASN A 65 3.33 -3.25 1.99
CA ASN A 65 4.21 -2.24 1.39
C ASN A 65 5.05 -2.79 0.23
N SER A 66 5.36 -4.07 0.24
CA SER A 66 6.23 -4.70 -0.75
C SER A 66 5.92 -6.17 -0.86
N LEU A 67 6.07 -6.70 -2.08
CA LEU A 67 5.98 -8.12 -2.35
C LEU A 67 6.96 -8.43 -3.48
N ALA A 68 7.97 -9.24 -3.18
CA ALA A 68 8.95 -9.68 -4.16
C ALA A 68 9.27 -11.17 -4.01
N GLY A 69 9.43 -11.87 -5.12
CA GLY A 69 9.72 -13.30 -5.12
C GLY A 69 9.47 -13.97 -6.46
N TYR A 70 9.86 -15.24 -6.54
CA TYR A 70 9.40 -16.11 -7.61
C TYR A 70 7.89 -16.32 -7.50
N VAL A 71 7.20 -16.36 -8.63
CA VAL A 71 5.72 -16.44 -8.69
C VAL A 71 5.15 -17.58 -7.83
N HIS A 72 5.81 -18.73 -7.82
CA HIS A 72 5.38 -19.90 -7.03
C HIS A 72 5.53 -19.72 -5.51
N GLU A 73 6.32 -18.75 -5.03
CA GLU A 73 6.54 -18.47 -3.61
C GLU A 73 5.76 -17.27 -3.09
N LEU A 74 5.23 -16.41 -3.99
CA LEU A 74 4.65 -15.12 -3.62
C LEU A 74 3.55 -15.25 -2.56
N GLN A 75 2.65 -16.23 -2.71
CA GLN A 75 1.58 -16.45 -1.74
C GLN A 75 2.11 -16.81 -0.35
N ALA A 76 3.13 -17.69 -0.29
CA ALA A 76 3.73 -18.11 0.96
C ALA A 76 4.50 -16.96 1.63
N LYS A 77 5.26 -16.17 0.86
CA LYS A 77 5.95 -14.98 1.35
C LYS A 77 4.97 -13.94 1.89
N LYS A 78 3.87 -13.69 1.18
CA LYS A 78 2.83 -12.75 1.62
C LYS A 78 2.22 -13.16 2.95
N LYS A 79 1.85 -14.44 3.10
CA LYS A 79 1.29 -14.97 4.35
C LYS A 79 2.29 -14.86 5.52
N ARG A 80 3.56 -15.19 5.30
CA ARG A 80 4.61 -15.05 6.33
C ARG A 80 4.78 -13.59 6.76
N GLN A 81 4.68 -12.64 5.84
CA GLN A 81 4.77 -11.22 6.16
C GLN A 81 3.57 -10.74 6.98
N GLU A 82 2.35 -11.20 6.66
CA GLU A 82 1.16 -10.93 7.48
C GLU A 82 1.31 -11.51 8.89
N GLU A 83 1.75 -12.76 9.02
CA GLU A 83 1.97 -13.41 10.32
C GLU A 83 3.07 -12.74 11.16
N ARG A 84 4.12 -12.21 10.51
CA ARG A 84 5.19 -11.43 11.16
C ARG A 84 4.63 -10.17 11.80
N VAL A 85 3.83 -9.43 11.03
CA VAL A 85 3.35 -8.10 11.39
C VAL A 85 2.21 -8.17 12.41
N GLU A 86 1.37 -9.22 12.33
CA GLU A 86 0.23 -9.40 13.23
C GLU A 86 0.64 -9.47 14.72
N LYS A 87 1.82 -10.03 15.01
CA LYS A 87 2.35 -10.21 16.37
C LYS A 87 3.04 -8.97 16.94
N GLN A 88 3.24 -7.92 16.13
CA GLN A 88 3.96 -6.72 16.54
C GLN A 88 3.04 -5.74 17.26
N THR A 89 3.59 -5.04 18.25
CA THR A 89 2.90 -3.95 18.96
C THR A 89 3.06 -2.63 18.22
N MET A 90 2.18 -1.66 18.48
CA MET A 90 2.25 -0.33 17.89
C MET A 90 3.65 0.30 17.91
N GLY A 91 4.40 0.20 19.02
CA GLY A 91 5.76 0.76 19.10
C GLY A 91 6.73 0.16 18.07
N THR A 92 6.72 -1.17 17.91
CA THR A 92 7.54 -1.85 16.90
C THR A 92 7.07 -1.51 15.48
N LEU A 93 5.75 -1.43 15.28
CA LEU A 93 5.15 -1.11 13.98
C LEU A 93 5.51 0.31 13.52
N VAL A 94 5.55 1.29 14.43
CA VAL A 94 5.96 2.67 14.07
C VAL A 94 7.38 2.68 13.52
N GLY A 95 8.32 1.99 14.17
CA GLY A 95 9.70 1.89 13.67
C GLY A 95 9.76 1.27 12.28
N ALA A 96 9.09 0.12 12.09
CA ALA A 96 9.05 -0.58 10.81
C ALA A 96 8.37 0.26 9.71
N PHE A 97 7.32 1.03 10.03
CA PHE A 97 6.67 1.90 9.06
C PHE A 97 7.58 3.05 8.60
N LEU A 98 8.29 3.71 9.53
CA LEU A 98 9.22 4.80 9.20
C LEU A 98 10.39 4.32 8.33
N GLU A 99 10.91 3.12 8.61
CA GLU A 99 12.00 2.52 7.85
C GLU A 99 11.52 2.01 6.49
N GLU A 100 10.51 1.13 6.47
CA GLU A 100 10.12 0.40 5.26
C GLU A 100 9.24 1.24 4.30
N ALA A 101 8.39 2.15 4.78
CA ALA A 101 7.44 2.86 3.92
C ALA A 101 7.88 4.28 3.53
N LEU A 102 8.62 4.96 4.41
CA LEU A 102 9.03 6.36 4.22
C LEU A 102 10.50 6.50 3.78
N THR A 103 11.37 5.55 4.14
CA THR A 103 12.81 5.62 3.80
C THR A 103 13.15 4.83 2.54
N ASP A 104 12.60 3.63 2.37
CA ASP A 104 12.88 2.75 1.21
C ASP A 104 12.23 3.23 -0.10
N LYS A 105 11.42 4.31 -0.04
CA LYS A 105 10.72 4.94 -1.18
C LYS A 105 9.88 3.98 -2.05
N GLY A 106 9.56 2.78 -1.57
CA GLY A 106 8.76 1.82 -2.33
C GLY A 106 9.45 1.32 -3.60
N ARG A 107 10.78 1.39 -3.67
CA ARG A 107 11.50 0.86 -4.82
C ARG A 107 11.22 -0.64 -4.94
N PRO A 108 10.89 -1.14 -6.14
CA PRO A 108 10.80 -2.58 -6.36
C PRO A 108 12.13 -3.22 -5.95
N ARG A 109 12.06 -4.35 -5.23
CA ARG A 109 13.27 -5.13 -4.94
C ARG A 109 13.87 -5.65 -6.23
N GLU A 110 15.19 -5.53 -6.32
CA GLU A 110 15.95 -6.04 -7.45
C GLU A 110 15.80 -7.56 -7.56
N ALA A 111 15.79 -8.03 -8.80
CA ALA A 111 15.79 -9.46 -9.08
C ALA A 111 17.16 -10.06 -8.69
N PRO A 112 17.20 -11.33 -8.27
CA PRO A 112 18.46 -12.06 -8.16
C PRO A 112 19.20 -12.05 -9.50
N GLU A 113 20.54 -11.97 -9.46
CA GLU A 113 21.39 -12.02 -10.67
C GLU A 113 21.11 -13.29 -11.49
N ASP A 114 20.99 -14.44 -10.80
CA ASP A 114 20.65 -15.72 -11.40
C ASP A 114 19.16 -16.03 -11.25
N LEU A 115 18.40 -15.70 -12.30
CA LEU A 115 16.96 -15.99 -12.37
C LEU A 115 16.69 -17.47 -12.63
N ALA A 116 16.32 -18.21 -11.59
CA ALA A 116 15.83 -19.60 -11.70
C ALA A 116 14.39 -19.73 -12.25
N GLY A 117 13.72 -18.61 -12.54
CA GLY A 117 12.34 -18.58 -13.02
C GLY A 117 11.77 -17.16 -13.00
N LEU A 118 10.46 -17.04 -13.24
CA LEU A 118 9.78 -15.74 -13.25
C LEU A 118 9.79 -15.10 -11.86
N TRP A 119 10.53 -14.01 -11.74
CA TRP A 119 10.59 -13.15 -10.56
C TRP A 119 9.64 -11.98 -10.73
N PHE A 120 8.91 -11.64 -9.67
CA PHE A 120 7.99 -10.52 -9.62
C PHE A 120 8.31 -9.67 -8.40
N SER A 121 8.24 -8.35 -8.56
CA SER A 121 8.38 -7.41 -7.45
C SER A 121 7.42 -6.23 -7.64
N ILE A 122 6.72 -5.89 -6.57
CA ILE A 122 5.92 -4.67 -6.44
C ILE A 122 6.27 -4.00 -5.12
N GLY A 123 6.43 -2.67 -5.15
CA GLY A 123 6.71 -1.83 -3.99
C GLY A 123 5.76 -0.65 -3.95
N PHE A 124 5.37 -0.27 -2.73
CA PHE A 124 4.65 0.93 -2.40
C PHE A 124 5.45 1.69 -1.36
N GLY A 125 5.64 2.98 -1.60
CA GLY A 125 6.34 3.85 -0.67
C GLY A 125 5.94 5.29 -0.88
N LEU A 126 6.29 6.09 0.12
CA LEU A 126 5.96 7.49 0.18
C LEU A 126 7.23 8.29 -0.08
N GLU A 127 7.21 9.11 -1.12
CA GLU A 127 8.26 10.10 -1.34
C GLU A 127 7.91 11.38 -0.58
N VAL A 128 8.69 11.68 0.45
CA VAL A 128 8.45 12.80 1.37
C VAL A 128 9.73 13.57 1.60
N ASP A 129 9.60 14.85 1.98
CA ASP A 129 10.74 15.64 2.41
C ASP A 129 11.12 15.37 3.89
N SER A 130 12.29 15.88 4.29
CA SER A 130 12.80 15.67 5.66
C SER A 130 11.94 16.29 6.76
N ALA A 131 11.27 17.41 6.47
CA ALA A 131 10.42 18.08 7.46
C ALA A 131 9.17 17.25 7.72
N TYR A 132 8.56 16.75 6.65
CA TYR A 132 7.44 15.84 6.71
C TYR A 132 7.78 14.54 7.45
N PHE A 133 8.96 13.96 7.19
CA PHE A 133 9.40 12.75 7.88
C PHE A 133 9.49 12.94 9.39
N GLU A 134 10.15 14.00 9.87
CA GLU A 134 10.28 14.26 11.31
C GLU A 134 8.94 14.61 11.96
N GLU A 135 8.05 15.31 11.24
CA GLU A 135 6.68 15.57 11.71
C GLU A 135 5.91 14.26 11.92
N ARG A 136 5.93 13.35 10.95
CA ARG A 136 5.24 12.06 11.05
C ARG A 136 5.83 11.18 12.14
N LYS A 137 7.15 11.14 12.25
CA LYS A 137 7.86 10.41 13.32
C LYS A 137 7.46 10.93 14.70
N SER A 138 7.40 12.24 14.89
CA SER A 138 6.95 12.85 16.13
C SER A 138 5.49 12.49 16.44
N ALA A 139 4.59 12.57 15.45
CA ALA A 139 3.17 12.28 15.64
C ALA A 139 2.93 10.81 16.05
N LEU A 140 3.61 9.86 15.39
CA LEU A 140 3.52 8.44 15.73
C LEU A 140 4.14 8.13 17.10
N ALA A 141 5.24 8.79 17.46
CA ALA A 141 5.83 8.66 18.80
C ALA A 141 4.85 9.15 19.88
N THR A 142 4.17 10.28 19.65
CA THR A 142 3.10 10.77 20.54
C THR A 142 1.98 9.75 20.66
N ALA A 143 1.50 9.17 19.56
CA ALA A 143 0.45 8.15 19.61
C ALA A 143 0.84 6.92 20.45
N VAL A 144 2.09 6.46 20.35
CA VAL A 144 2.62 5.37 21.18
C VAL A 144 2.68 5.76 22.66
N ALA A 145 3.18 6.96 22.96
CA ALA A 145 3.26 7.46 24.32
C ALA A 145 1.86 7.58 24.95
N GLU A 146 0.91 8.21 24.26
CA GLU A 146 -0.45 8.37 24.75
C GLU A 146 -1.19 7.04 24.94
N ARG A 147 -0.99 6.07 24.02
CA ARG A 147 -1.52 4.71 24.19
C ARG A 147 -0.96 4.06 25.45
N ASN A 148 0.34 4.19 25.69
CA ASN A 148 0.98 3.60 26.86
C ASN A 148 0.53 4.27 28.16
N GLU A 149 0.37 5.59 28.16
CA GLU A 149 -0.25 6.31 29.28
C GLU A 149 -1.66 5.77 29.57
N LEU A 150 -2.51 5.64 28.54
CA LEU A 150 -3.87 5.14 28.69
C LEU A 150 -3.93 3.71 29.24
N VAL A 151 -3.03 2.83 28.80
CA VAL A 151 -3.08 1.40 29.12
C VAL A 151 -2.34 1.07 30.43
N HIS A 152 -1.25 1.78 30.74
CA HIS A 152 -0.36 1.42 31.84
C HIS A 152 -0.36 2.43 33.00
N HIS A 153 -0.65 3.71 32.73
CA HIS A 153 -0.51 4.77 33.73
C HIS A 153 -1.83 5.46 34.09
N PHE A 154 -2.92 5.16 33.38
CA PHE A 154 -4.22 5.78 33.63
C PHE A 154 -4.78 5.44 35.02
N LEU A 155 -4.84 4.16 35.40
CA LEU A 155 -5.43 3.74 36.67
C LEU A 155 -4.65 4.27 37.90
N PRO A 156 -3.30 4.25 37.93
CA PRO A 156 -2.56 4.83 39.05
C PRO A 156 -2.63 6.36 39.14
N ARG A 157 -2.92 7.05 38.03
CA ARG A 157 -2.89 8.52 37.95
C ARG A 157 -4.16 9.18 38.48
N TRP A 158 -5.31 8.55 38.28
CA TRP A 158 -6.62 9.17 38.54
C TRP A 158 -7.33 8.50 39.71
N ASP A 159 -7.87 9.30 40.63
CA ASP A 159 -8.70 8.82 41.73
C ASP A 159 -10.17 8.74 41.33
N PHE A 160 -10.68 7.52 41.21
CA PHE A 160 -12.06 7.23 40.81
C PHE A 160 -13.12 7.58 41.87
N MET A 161 -12.68 7.96 43.08
CA MET A 161 -13.56 8.39 44.16
C MET A 161 -13.61 9.92 44.30
N SER A 162 -12.82 10.65 43.51
CA SER A 162 -12.76 12.11 43.52
C SER A 162 -13.46 12.71 42.29
N MET A 163 -14.42 13.60 42.53
CA MET A 163 -15.14 14.30 41.47
C MET A 163 -14.20 15.15 40.61
N ASP A 164 -13.32 15.94 41.24
CA ASP A 164 -12.35 16.79 40.56
C ASP A 164 -11.37 15.94 39.72
N SER A 165 -10.95 14.78 40.26
CA SER A 165 -10.07 13.86 39.52
C SER A 165 -10.78 13.24 38.32
N MET A 166 -12.07 12.91 38.42
CA MET A 166 -12.82 12.35 37.30
C MET A 166 -13.15 13.39 36.23
N GLN A 167 -13.44 14.64 36.60
CA GLN A 167 -13.61 15.74 35.65
C GLN A 167 -12.30 16.02 34.89
N ALA A 168 -11.17 16.08 35.60
CA ALA A 168 -9.86 16.26 34.96
C ALA A 168 -9.49 15.07 34.04
N ALA A 169 -9.82 13.83 34.43
CA ALA A 169 -9.63 12.66 33.57
C ALA A 169 -10.53 12.70 32.32
N ASP A 170 -11.76 13.20 32.47
CA ASP A 170 -12.74 13.35 31.39
C ASP A 170 -12.27 14.32 30.30
N GLU A 171 -11.75 15.48 30.71
CA GLU A 171 -11.14 16.47 29.82
C GLU A 171 -9.84 15.95 29.19
N TYR A 172 -8.99 15.28 29.99
CA TYR A 172 -7.76 14.66 29.51
C TYR A 172 -8.02 13.65 28.37
N LEU A 173 -9.05 12.80 28.51
CA LEU A 173 -9.39 11.81 27.49
C LEU A 173 -9.93 12.44 26.20
N ASP A 174 -10.60 13.60 26.28
CA ASP A 174 -10.97 14.34 25.07
C ASP A 174 -9.76 14.96 24.39
N GLY A 175 -8.86 15.60 25.15
CA GLY A 175 -7.61 16.15 24.62
C GLY A 175 -6.71 15.07 23.98
N GLN A 176 -6.55 13.93 24.63
CA GLN A 176 -5.81 12.78 24.09
C GLN A 176 -6.39 12.34 22.73
N ARG A 177 -7.73 12.27 22.61
CA ARG A 177 -8.35 11.91 21.34
C ARG A 177 -8.05 12.94 20.26
N GLU A 178 -8.20 14.22 20.59
CA GLU A 178 -7.99 15.32 19.65
C GLU A 178 -6.55 15.37 19.12
N ASN A 179 -5.57 15.07 19.98
CA ASN A 179 -4.16 14.99 19.60
C ASN A 179 -3.88 13.88 18.58
N VAL A 180 -4.52 12.72 18.73
CA VAL A 180 -4.25 11.52 17.91
C VAL A 180 -5.09 11.44 16.65
N LEU A 181 -6.24 12.12 16.63
CA LEU A 181 -7.18 12.07 15.50
C LEU A 181 -6.57 12.50 14.14
N PRO A 182 -5.68 13.50 14.05
CA PRO A 182 -5.00 13.84 12.80
C PRO A 182 -4.17 12.67 12.25
N GLU A 183 -3.42 11.97 13.11
CA GLU A 183 -2.59 10.84 12.69
C GLU A 183 -3.44 9.64 12.26
N PHE A 184 -4.54 9.38 12.97
CA PHE A 184 -5.53 8.39 12.53
C PHE A 184 -6.07 8.69 11.12
N LYS A 185 -6.45 9.94 10.85
CA LYS A 185 -6.97 10.35 9.54
C LYS A 185 -5.91 10.19 8.45
N HIS A 186 -4.66 10.53 8.76
CA HIS A 186 -3.54 10.39 7.85
C HIS A 186 -3.31 8.92 7.46
N LEU A 187 -3.14 8.03 8.44
CA LEU A 187 -2.96 6.59 8.20
C LEU A 187 -4.15 5.98 7.45
N LYS A 188 -5.38 6.42 7.75
CA LYS A 188 -6.56 5.97 7.01
C LYS A 188 -6.48 6.37 5.53
N GLY A 189 -6.02 7.58 5.22
CA GLY A 189 -5.79 8.02 3.85
C GLY A 189 -4.76 7.17 3.13
N LEU A 190 -3.67 6.80 3.80
CA LEU A 190 -2.64 5.91 3.25
C LEU A 190 -3.18 4.51 2.97
N VAL A 191 -3.97 3.95 3.88
CA VAL A 191 -4.63 2.64 3.68
C VAL A 191 -5.52 2.68 2.44
N SER A 192 -6.37 3.70 2.31
CA SER A 192 -7.24 3.85 1.14
C SER A 192 -6.45 4.01 -0.15
N ALA A 193 -5.39 4.82 -0.15
CA ALA A 193 -4.53 4.99 -1.33
C ALA A 193 -3.87 3.67 -1.76
N LEU A 194 -3.37 2.88 -0.80
CA LEU A 194 -2.78 1.58 -1.08
C LEU A 194 -3.81 0.57 -1.62
N GLU A 195 -5.01 0.54 -1.04
CA GLU A 195 -6.11 -0.32 -1.52
C GLU A 195 -6.55 0.03 -2.94
N ASP A 196 -6.73 1.33 -3.22
CA ASP A 196 -7.11 1.80 -4.55
C ASP A 196 -6.01 1.54 -5.58
N GLY A 197 -4.74 1.78 -5.24
CA GLY A 197 -3.61 1.48 -6.11
C GLY A 197 -3.51 0.00 -6.44
N ARG A 198 -3.72 -0.88 -5.45
CA ARG A 198 -3.74 -2.34 -5.68
C ARG A 198 -4.91 -2.79 -6.55
N ARG A 199 -6.09 -2.19 -6.36
CA ARG A 199 -7.27 -2.48 -7.19
C ARG A 199 -7.00 -2.13 -8.65
N GLN A 200 -6.54 -0.91 -8.90
CA GLN A 200 -6.21 -0.43 -10.26
C GLN A 200 -5.11 -1.28 -10.90
N THR A 201 -4.06 -1.62 -10.14
CA THR A 201 -2.99 -2.50 -10.63
C THR A 201 -3.54 -3.89 -10.99
N GLY A 202 -4.39 -4.47 -10.14
CA GLY A 202 -5.03 -5.75 -10.41
C GLY A 202 -5.92 -5.73 -11.65
N GLU A 203 -6.74 -4.68 -11.82
CA GLU A 203 -7.58 -4.46 -12.99
C GLU A 203 -6.74 -4.35 -14.27
N PHE A 204 -5.63 -3.61 -14.23
CA PHE A 204 -4.70 -3.48 -15.36
C PHE A 204 -4.02 -4.82 -15.72
N LEU A 205 -3.57 -5.59 -14.72
CA LEU A 205 -2.97 -6.90 -14.97
C LEU A 205 -3.97 -7.88 -15.60
N MET A 206 -5.26 -7.77 -15.23
CA MET A 206 -6.35 -8.62 -15.72
C MET A 206 -6.93 -8.15 -17.06
N SER A 207 -6.72 -6.91 -17.49
CA SER A 207 -7.31 -6.34 -18.71
C SER A 207 -6.73 -6.92 -20.01
N GLY A 208 -5.62 -7.66 -19.94
CA GLY A 208 -4.88 -8.14 -21.10
C GLY A 208 -4.04 -7.06 -21.80
N GLU A 209 -4.18 -5.78 -21.42
CA GLU A 209 -3.28 -4.71 -21.88
C GLU A 209 -1.86 -4.96 -21.40
N TRP A 210 -1.70 -5.45 -20.17
CA TRP A 210 -0.41 -5.90 -19.65
C TRP A 210 0.30 -6.90 -20.56
N ALA A 211 -0.42 -7.87 -21.14
CA ALA A 211 0.17 -8.84 -22.06
C ALA A 211 0.69 -8.16 -23.35
N LYS A 212 -0.02 -7.14 -23.85
CA LYS A 212 0.44 -6.33 -24.98
C LYS A 212 1.70 -5.54 -24.62
N HIS A 213 1.75 -4.94 -23.42
CA HIS A 213 2.93 -4.24 -22.93
C HIS A 213 4.15 -5.15 -22.78
N LEU A 214 3.97 -6.37 -22.26
CA LEU A 214 5.04 -7.37 -22.19
C LEU A 214 5.53 -7.80 -23.57
N ALA A 215 4.62 -8.13 -24.49
CA ALA A 215 5.00 -8.52 -25.85
C ALA A 215 5.74 -7.38 -26.57
N LEU A 216 5.30 -6.13 -26.36
CA LEU A 216 5.96 -4.96 -26.92
C LEU A 216 7.34 -4.72 -26.28
N ALA A 217 7.48 -4.91 -24.97
CA ALA A 217 8.77 -4.81 -24.29
C ALA A 217 9.75 -5.88 -24.79
N ASP A 218 9.33 -7.14 -24.88
CA ASP A 218 10.13 -8.24 -25.44
C ASP A 218 10.57 -7.92 -26.88
N LEU A 219 9.65 -7.42 -27.71
CA LEU A 219 9.94 -6.99 -29.06
C LEU A 219 11.00 -5.86 -29.10
N ARG A 220 10.85 -4.84 -28.25
CA ARG A 220 11.75 -3.67 -28.17
C ARG A 220 13.14 -4.04 -27.67
N HIS A 221 13.25 -5.03 -26.80
CA HIS A 221 14.53 -5.54 -26.29
C HIS A 221 15.13 -6.66 -27.15
N SER A 222 14.46 -7.06 -28.23
CA SER A 222 15.03 -8.02 -29.17
C SER A 222 16.29 -7.49 -29.84
N ARG A 223 17.27 -8.36 -30.05
CA ARG A 223 18.57 -8.00 -30.64
C ARG A 223 18.47 -7.24 -31.98
N PRO A 224 17.58 -7.61 -32.93
CA PRO A 224 17.41 -6.83 -34.15
C PRO A 224 16.98 -5.38 -33.90
N VAL A 225 16.11 -5.15 -32.92
CA VAL A 225 15.60 -3.81 -32.60
C VAL A 225 16.66 -2.96 -31.90
N LEU A 226 17.43 -3.56 -30.99
CA LEU A 226 18.58 -2.89 -30.39
C LEU A 226 19.63 -2.51 -31.44
N LEU A 227 19.96 -3.41 -32.37
CA LEU A 227 20.89 -3.11 -33.47
C LEU A 227 20.36 -2.00 -34.40
N LEU A 228 19.05 -1.97 -34.68
CA LEU A 228 18.44 -0.87 -35.43
C LEU A 228 18.61 0.48 -34.71
N GLY A 229 18.44 0.50 -33.38
CA GLY A 229 18.70 1.69 -32.56
C GLY A 229 20.15 2.16 -32.67
N ASP A 230 21.10 1.23 -32.55
CA ASP A 230 22.53 1.53 -32.63
C ASP A 230 22.94 2.04 -34.03
N ILE A 231 22.41 1.42 -35.09
CA ILE A 231 22.62 1.86 -36.47
C ILE A 231 22.05 3.26 -36.68
N ALA A 232 20.81 3.52 -36.23
CA ALA A 232 20.19 4.84 -36.34
C ALA A 232 21.01 5.93 -35.64
N GLN A 233 21.58 5.62 -34.48
CA GLN A 233 22.39 6.55 -33.70
C GLN A 233 23.77 6.81 -34.33
N LYS A 234 24.41 5.78 -34.91
CA LYS A 234 25.78 5.88 -35.45
C LYS A 234 25.86 6.29 -36.92
N MET A 235 24.83 5.96 -37.70
CA MET A 235 24.86 6.06 -39.16
C MET A 235 23.74 6.94 -39.74
N GLY A 236 22.95 7.59 -38.89
CA GLY A 236 21.97 8.59 -39.31
C GLY A 236 22.62 9.71 -40.12
N ARG A 237 21.91 10.20 -41.14
CA ARG A 237 22.19 11.50 -41.76
C ARG A 237 22.01 12.64 -40.74
N ASP A 238 22.18 13.88 -41.17
CA ASP A 238 21.95 15.07 -40.34
C ASP A 238 20.54 15.14 -39.73
N ASP A 239 19.54 14.51 -40.35
CA ASP A 239 18.15 14.40 -39.88
C ASP A 239 17.85 13.10 -39.10
N GLY A 240 18.88 12.29 -38.83
CA GLY A 240 18.80 10.99 -38.15
C GLY A 240 18.28 9.84 -39.02
N CYS A 241 18.00 10.05 -40.30
CA CYS A 241 17.45 9.03 -41.17
C CYS A 241 18.52 8.05 -41.66
N VAL A 242 18.21 6.75 -41.61
CA VAL A 242 19.02 5.66 -42.18
C VAL A 242 18.21 4.91 -43.22
N LEU A 243 18.85 4.57 -44.34
CA LEU A 243 18.21 3.78 -45.40
C LEU A 243 17.89 2.37 -44.88
N LEU A 244 16.63 1.96 -44.98
CA LEU A 244 16.16 0.69 -44.44
C LEU A 244 16.91 -0.52 -45.01
N ASN A 245 17.25 -0.49 -46.30
CA ASN A 245 18.00 -1.57 -46.94
C ASN A 245 19.42 -1.69 -46.37
N THR A 246 20.11 -0.57 -46.12
CA THR A 246 21.44 -0.57 -45.50
C THR A 246 21.38 -1.19 -44.11
N ALA A 247 20.38 -0.82 -43.31
CA ALA A 247 20.18 -1.42 -42.00
C ALA A 247 19.86 -2.93 -42.10
N ALA A 248 19.03 -3.34 -43.07
CA ALA A 248 18.73 -4.75 -43.30
C ALA A 248 19.98 -5.57 -43.67
N ASP A 249 20.91 -5.01 -44.41
CA ASP A 249 22.16 -5.68 -44.78
C ASP A 249 23.11 -5.78 -43.57
N LEU A 250 23.21 -4.72 -42.75
CA LEU A 250 23.97 -4.74 -41.49
C LEU A 250 23.38 -5.73 -40.47
N LEU A 251 22.06 -5.82 -40.36
CA LEU A 251 21.39 -6.81 -39.53
C LEU A 251 21.71 -8.23 -39.97
N ARG A 252 21.71 -8.49 -41.29
CA ARG A 252 22.10 -9.81 -41.83
C ARG A 252 23.57 -10.14 -41.56
N LEU A 253 24.43 -9.13 -41.43
CA LEU A 253 25.84 -9.33 -41.10
C LEU A 253 26.06 -9.58 -39.60
N HIS A 254 25.39 -8.82 -38.73
CA HIS A 254 25.66 -8.81 -37.28
C HIS A 254 24.69 -9.64 -36.43
N ALA A 255 23.54 -10.02 -36.99
CA ALA A 255 22.52 -10.90 -36.37
C ALA A 255 21.86 -11.82 -37.42
N PRO A 256 22.64 -12.66 -38.13
CA PRO A 256 22.15 -13.47 -39.24
C PRO A 256 21.07 -14.47 -38.82
N GLU A 257 21.22 -15.11 -37.66
CA GLU A 257 20.29 -16.14 -37.19
C GLU A 257 18.97 -15.53 -36.71
N GLU A 258 19.02 -14.42 -35.99
CA GLU A 258 17.83 -13.68 -35.57
C GLU A 258 17.08 -13.09 -36.76
N THR A 259 17.81 -12.64 -37.79
CA THR A 259 17.21 -12.11 -39.02
C THR A 259 16.54 -13.20 -39.86
N LYS A 260 17.14 -14.40 -39.96
CA LYS A 260 16.52 -15.56 -40.62
C LYS A 260 15.26 -16.03 -39.88
N ALA A 261 15.35 -16.11 -38.55
CA ALA A 261 14.26 -16.54 -37.69
C ALA A 261 13.29 -15.40 -37.32
N LEU A 262 13.30 -14.26 -38.03
CA LEU A 262 12.55 -13.06 -37.64
C LEU A 262 11.05 -13.34 -37.46
N LYS A 263 10.45 -14.06 -38.42
CA LYS A 263 9.03 -14.42 -38.36
C LYS A 263 8.70 -15.33 -37.17
N GLU A 264 9.58 -16.30 -36.89
CA GLU A 264 9.37 -17.28 -35.83
C GLU A 264 9.57 -16.66 -34.44
N ARG A 265 10.54 -15.76 -34.30
CA ARG A 265 10.89 -15.12 -33.01
C ARG A 265 10.03 -13.92 -32.68
N SER A 266 9.64 -13.11 -33.67
CA SER A 266 8.92 -11.86 -33.44
C SER A 266 7.49 -11.84 -33.98
N GLY A 267 7.10 -12.85 -34.78
CA GLY A 267 5.82 -12.86 -35.49
C GLY A 267 5.78 -12.02 -36.77
N TYR A 268 6.80 -11.19 -37.04
CA TYR A 268 6.83 -10.28 -38.18
C TYR A 268 7.66 -10.82 -39.35
N LYS A 269 7.10 -10.74 -40.57
CA LYS A 269 7.74 -11.27 -41.79
C LYS A 269 8.78 -10.33 -42.41
N THR A 270 8.74 -9.03 -42.08
CA THR A 270 9.58 -8.01 -42.71
C THR A 270 10.13 -7.05 -41.66
N LEU A 271 11.32 -6.50 -41.94
CA LEU A 271 11.94 -5.50 -41.08
C LEU A 271 11.08 -4.22 -40.98
N LYS A 272 10.42 -3.82 -42.08
CA LYS A 272 9.47 -2.69 -42.07
C LYS A 272 8.32 -2.92 -41.07
N ALA A 273 7.73 -4.13 -41.08
CA ALA A 273 6.65 -4.47 -40.15
C ALA A 273 7.13 -4.53 -38.69
N LEU A 274 8.34 -5.06 -38.46
CA LEU A 274 8.97 -5.05 -37.15
C LEU A 274 9.16 -3.61 -36.63
N ILE A 275 9.74 -2.73 -37.44
CA ILE A 275 9.99 -1.33 -37.10
C ILE A 275 8.69 -0.63 -36.68
N VAL A 276 7.62 -0.77 -37.46
CA VAL A 276 6.31 -0.20 -37.11
C VAL A 276 5.79 -0.75 -35.79
N ALA A 277 5.87 -2.06 -35.59
CA ALA A 277 5.35 -2.72 -34.40
C ALA A 277 6.08 -2.34 -33.10
N THR A 278 7.35 -1.94 -33.18
CA THR A 278 8.10 -1.51 -31.97
C THR A 278 7.66 -0.13 -31.46
N GLU A 279 7.05 0.69 -32.30
CA GLU A 279 6.70 2.09 -32.03
C GLU A 279 7.88 3.01 -31.65
N LEU A 280 9.13 2.54 -31.76
CA LEU A 280 10.35 3.29 -31.40
C LEU A 280 10.86 4.18 -32.53
N PHE A 281 10.50 3.85 -33.76
CA PHE A 281 11.03 4.49 -34.95
C PHE A 281 9.93 5.11 -35.79
N ASP A 282 10.29 6.16 -36.54
CA ASP A 282 9.49 6.67 -37.64
C ASP A 282 9.98 6.06 -38.96
N LEU A 283 9.05 5.87 -39.90
CA LEU A 283 9.37 5.52 -41.29
C LEU A 283 9.15 6.73 -42.18
N VAL A 284 10.15 7.03 -43.02
CA VAL A 284 10.13 8.14 -43.98
C VAL A 284 10.28 7.57 -45.38
N GLU A 285 9.42 7.97 -46.30
CA GLU A 285 9.50 7.54 -47.70
C GLU A 285 9.92 8.72 -48.58
N GLU A 286 10.99 8.55 -49.35
CA GLU A 286 11.50 9.55 -50.29
C GLU A 286 11.38 9.03 -51.73
N SER A 287 10.83 9.85 -52.61
CA SER A 287 10.79 9.56 -54.05
C SER A 287 12.18 9.72 -54.67
N THR A 288 12.52 8.80 -55.58
CA THR A 288 13.76 8.85 -56.36
C THR A 288 13.53 9.52 -57.70
N ASP A 289 14.58 10.10 -58.28
CA ASP A 289 14.56 10.77 -59.59
C ASP A 289 14.10 9.86 -60.74
N LYS A 290 14.13 8.54 -60.54
CA LYS A 290 13.67 7.51 -61.50
C LYS A 290 12.26 6.98 -61.20
N GLY A 291 11.52 7.62 -60.30
CA GLY A 291 10.13 7.27 -59.95
C GLY A 291 9.97 6.09 -58.97
N GLY A 292 11.06 5.54 -58.41
CA GLY A 292 11.00 4.57 -57.31
C GLY A 292 10.91 5.23 -55.94
N VAL A 293 10.59 4.47 -54.89
CA VAL A 293 10.53 4.97 -53.50
C VAL A 293 11.65 4.34 -52.67
N ARG A 294 12.36 5.15 -51.88
CA ARG A 294 13.32 4.70 -50.86
C ARG A 294 12.69 4.87 -49.48
N VAL A 295 12.82 3.83 -48.66
CA VAL A 295 12.31 3.84 -47.28
C VAL A 295 13.48 4.06 -46.34
N PHE A 296 13.33 5.05 -45.46
CA PHE A 296 14.21 5.37 -44.36
C PHE A 296 13.51 5.11 -43.04
N TYR A 297 14.31 4.96 -42.00
CA TYR A 297 13.82 4.96 -40.63
C TYR A 297 14.71 5.84 -39.76
N ARG A 298 14.15 6.35 -38.66
CA ARG A 298 14.89 7.07 -37.62
C ARG A 298 14.30 6.80 -36.25
N MET A 299 15.10 6.97 -35.21
CA MET A 299 14.63 6.99 -33.83
C MET A 299 13.65 8.15 -33.62
N LYS A 300 12.54 7.91 -32.91
CA LYS A 300 11.62 8.98 -32.53
C LYS A 300 12.29 9.96 -31.54
N PRO A 301 11.99 11.26 -31.62
CA PRO A 301 12.52 12.25 -30.67
C PRO A 301 12.14 11.91 -29.22
N GLY A 302 13.08 12.07 -28.29
CA GLY A 302 12.85 11.83 -26.86
C GLY A 302 12.89 10.36 -26.43
N ILE A 303 13.09 9.42 -27.35
CA ILE A 303 13.31 8.02 -27.04
C ILE A 303 14.82 7.76 -26.97
N SER A 304 15.28 7.14 -25.88
CA SER A 304 16.62 6.55 -25.79
C SER A 304 16.49 5.06 -25.53
N LEU A 305 17.28 4.27 -26.24
CA LEU A 305 17.44 2.84 -25.95
C LEU A 305 18.69 2.74 -25.06
N GLU A 306 18.49 2.44 -23.77
CA GLU A 306 19.60 2.11 -22.91
C GLU A 306 20.11 0.72 -23.30
N PHE A 307 21.27 0.71 -23.95
CA PHE A 307 22.01 -0.53 -24.20
C PHE A 307 22.66 -0.92 -22.88
N GLY A 308 22.11 -1.95 -22.22
CA GLY A 308 22.77 -2.59 -21.11
C GLY A 308 24.14 -3.09 -21.59
N VAL A 309 25.19 -2.33 -21.30
CA VAL A 309 26.56 -2.81 -21.43
C VAL A 309 26.71 -3.87 -20.35
N THR A 310 26.54 -5.15 -20.70
CA THR A 310 27.20 -6.22 -19.96
C THR A 310 28.69 -6.02 -20.18
N GLY A 311 29.26 -5.13 -19.37
CA GLY A 311 30.69 -4.87 -19.34
C GLY A 311 31.34 -6.09 -18.72
N GLU A 312 31.96 -6.91 -19.57
CA GLU A 312 33.15 -7.64 -19.13
C GLU A 312 34.21 -6.58 -18.78
N GLN A 313 34.47 -6.44 -17.48
CA GLN A 313 35.76 -6.03 -16.92
C GLN A 313 36.11 -6.97 -15.78
#